data_AF-A0ABD1CJW5-F1
#
_entry.id   AF-A0ABD1CJW5-F1
#
_cell.length_a   1.000
_cell.length_b   1.000
_cell.length_c   1.000
_cell.angle_alpha   90.00
_cell.angle_beta   90.00
_cell.angle_gamma   90.00
#
_symmetry.space_group_name_H-M   'P 1'
#
loop_
_entity.id
_entity.type
_entity.pdbx_description
1 polymer ?
#
loop_
_entity_poly.entity_id
_entity_poly.type
_entity_poly.pdbx_seq_one_letter_code
_entity_poly.pdbx_strand_id
1 'polypeptide(L)'
;MFNKMKQACPKYDHKIRAIAGDCTLPSLGIGSSDRETLVENVNIVFHLAATVRFDEKMKTAMQINVKACRDILDLCYEMKHLKSVIYVSTAYTQCPQKEVEERFYEPPLDSKKMIALTDCVSDSMMENITPILLDKWPNTYTFTKAIAEDVVRQNSRGMPIGMFRPGIGKYQPILT
;
A
#
# COMPACT_ATOMS: atom_id res chain seq x y z
N MET A 1 5.71 23.43 7.53
CA MET A 1 6.30 22.10 7.82
C MET A 1 7.74 21.97 7.30
N PHE A 2 8.05 22.32 6.04
CA PHE A 2 9.37 22.02 5.43
C PHE A 2 10.50 23.05 5.65
N ASN A 3 10.27 24.17 6.35
CA ASN A 3 11.29 25.23 6.48
C ASN A 3 12.59 24.75 7.15
N LYS A 4 12.47 23.91 8.20
CA LYS A 4 13.64 23.31 8.86
C LYS A 4 14.45 22.42 7.91
N MET A 5 13.77 21.63 7.07
CA MET A 5 14.43 20.79 6.06
C MET A 5 15.15 21.64 5.01
N LYS A 6 14.52 22.72 4.51
CA LYS A 6 15.15 23.63 3.54
C LYS A 6 16.40 24.32 4.11
N GLN A 7 16.37 24.67 5.40
CA GLN A 7 17.53 25.25 6.09
C GLN A 7 18.64 24.21 6.28
N ALA A 8 18.30 22.99 6.70
CA ALA A 8 19.28 21.93 6.94
C ALA A 8 19.88 21.33 5.65
N CYS A 9 19.12 21.30 4.55
CA CYS A 9 19.57 20.81 3.25
C CYS A 9 19.14 21.78 2.14
N PRO A 10 19.92 22.84 1.88
CA PRO A 10 19.54 23.86 0.89
C PRO A 10 19.39 23.36 -0.56
N LYS A 11 20.09 22.27 -0.93
CA LYS A 11 20.01 21.61 -2.25
C LYS A 11 19.25 20.29 -2.21
N TYR A 12 18.18 20.21 -1.41
CA TYR A 12 17.41 18.98 -1.22
C TYR A 12 16.81 18.44 -2.53
N ASP A 13 16.46 19.34 -3.45
CA ASP A 13 15.87 19.07 -4.74
C ASP A 13 16.80 18.27 -5.67
N HIS A 14 18.12 18.46 -5.56
CA HIS A 14 19.11 17.66 -6.29
C HIS A 14 19.11 16.18 -5.88
N LYS A 15 18.50 15.83 -4.73
CA LYS A 15 18.37 14.45 -4.24
C LYS A 15 17.04 13.82 -4.61
N ILE A 16 16.17 14.55 -5.31
CA ILE A 16 14.82 14.12 -5.67
C ILE A 16 14.79 13.89 -7.18
N ARG A 17 14.49 12.65 -7.57
CA ARG A 17 14.13 12.31 -8.94
C ARG A 17 12.69 11.85 -8.96
N ALA A 18 11.83 12.60 -9.64
CA ALA A 18 10.45 12.19 -9.88
C ALA A 18 10.43 11.13 -10.99
N ILE A 19 9.60 10.11 -10.82
CA ILE A 19 9.28 9.10 -11.82
C ILE A 19 7.78 9.15 -12.03
N ALA A 20 7.36 9.24 -13.29
CA ALA A 20 5.94 9.21 -13.62
C ALA A 20 5.39 7.79 -13.41
N GLY A 21 4.22 7.70 -12.79
CA GLY A 21 3.53 6.45 -12.53
C GLY A 21 2.13 6.70 -11.99
N ASP A 22 1.28 5.69 -12.09
CA ASP A 22 -0.10 5.68 -11.67
C ASP A 22 -0.47 4.28 -11.14
N CYS A 23 -0.88 4.20 -9.89
CA CYS A 23 -1.31 2.95 -9.24
C CYS A 23 -2.58 2.36 -9.88
N THR A 24 -3.30 3.12 -10.69
CA THR A 24 -4.46 2.63 -11.43
C THR A 24 -4.08 1.87 -12.70
N LEU A 25 -2.84 2.01 -13.18
CA LEU A 25 -2.37 1.40 -14.41
C LEU A 25 -1.57 0.11 -14.15
N PRO A 26 -1.53 -0.83 -15.12
CA PRO A 26 -0.67 -2.01 -15.05
C PRO A 26 0.80 -1.63 -14.83
N SER A 27 1.51 -2.39 -14.00
CA SER A 27 2.93 -2.15 -13.70
C SER A 27 3.18 -0.72 -13.19
N LEU A 28 2.19 -0.16 -12.48
CA LEU A 28 2.21 1.19 -11.91
C LEU A 28 2.33 2.30 -12.96
N GLY A 29 2.08 2.02 -14.24
CA GLY A 29 2.24 3.00 -15.33
C GLY A 29 3.67 3.54 -15.50
N ILE A 30 4.67 2.88 -14.92
CA ILE A 30 6.07 3.32 -14.97
C ILE A 30 6.66 2.96 -16.33
N GLY A 31 7.27 3.94 -17.00
CA GLY A 31 7.96 3.73 -18.27
C GLY A 31 9.17 2.78 -18.14
N SER A 32 9.50 2.05 -19.20
CA SER A 32 10.55 1.02 -19.18
C SER A 32 11.92 1.54 -18.72
N SER A 33 12.33 2.72 -19.18
CA SER A 33 13.62 3.34 -18.81
C SER A 33 13.69 3.72 -17.32
N ASP A 34 12.60 4.25 -16.75
CA ASP A 34 12.53 4.55 -15.31
C ASP A 34 12.43 3.27 -14.48
N ARG A 35 11.75 2.25 -14.99
CA ARG A 35 11.68 0.93 -14.34
C ARG A 35 13.05 0.29 -14.23
N GLU A 36 13.84 0.32 -15.31
CA GLU A 36 15.24 -0.13 -15.29
C GLU A 36 16.06 0.68 -14.29
N THR A 37 15.90 2.01 -14.28
CA THR A 37 16.56 2.88 -13.28
C THR A 37 16.24 2.41 -11.85
N LEU A 38 14.98 2.09 -11.55
CA LEU A 38 14.56 1.63 -10.22
C LEU A 38 15.19 0.27 -9.88
N VAL A 39 15.14 -0.68 -10.81
CA VAL A 39 15.71 -2.03 -10.67
C VAL A 39 17.21 -2.00 -10.38
N GLU A 40 17.95 -1.14 -11.08
CA GLU A 40 19.41 -1.04 -10.94
C GLU A 40 19.84 -0.30 -9.67
N ASN A 41 19.09 0.71 -9.21
CA ASN A 41 19.62 1.70 -8.26
C ASN A 41 18.92 1.73 -6.90
N VAL A 42 17.74 1.12 -6.73
CA VAL A 42 17.00 1.23 -5.47
C VAL A 42 17.47 0.21 -4.45
N ASN A 43 17.77 0.70 -3.24
CA ASN A 43 18.12 -0.15 -2.09
C ASN A 43 17.02 -0.25 -1.04
N ILE A 44 16.19 0.78 -0.89
CA ILE A 44 15.17 0.86 0.16
C ILE A 44 13.88 1.37 -0.46
N VAL A 45 12.79 0.65 -0.22
CA VAL A 45 11.46 1.02 -0.71
C VAL A 45 10.56 1.38 0.45
N PHE A 46 9.91 2.54 0.36
CA PHE A 46 8.83 2.92 1.25
C PHE A 46 7.54 2.95 0.45
N HIS A 47 6.67 1.96 0.64
CA HIS A 47 5.38 1.89 -0.04
C HIS A 47 4.28 2.51 0.83
N LEU A 48 3.92 3.77 0.51
CA LEU A 48 2.86 4.54 1.17
C LEU A 48 1.67 4.84 0.26
N ALA A 49 1.78 4.57 -1.04
CA ALA A 49 0.74 4.88 -2.01
C ALA A 49 -0.56 4.14 -1.67
N ALA A 50 -1.63 4.89 -1.44
CA ALA A 50 -2.96 4.38 -1.16
C ALA A 50 -3.99 5.50 -1.42
N THR A 51 -5.21 5.11 -1.78
CA THR A 51 -6.38 5.99 -1.60
C THR A 51 -6.87 5.82 -0.16
N VAL A 52 -6.97 6.93 0.56
CA VAL A 52 -7.40 6.99 1.98
C VAL A 52 -8.85 7.47 2.11
N ARG A 53 -9.57 7.61 1.00
CA ARG A 53 -10.98 8.01 0.99
C ARG A 53 -11.84 6.86 1.50
N PHE A 54 -12.70 7.14 2.47
CA PHE A 54 -13.55 6.12 3.08
C PHE A 54 -14.74 5.72 2.19
N ASP A 55 -15.08 6.56 1.22
CA ASP A 55 -16.17 6.42 0.26
C ASP A 55 -15.68 6.12 -1.18
N GLU A 56 -14.41 5.75 -1.34
CA GLU A 56 -13.86 5.37 -2.65
C GLU A 56 -14.59 4.16 -3.22
N LYS A 57 -14.83 4.17 -4.54
CA LYS A 57 -15.41 3.02 -5.23
C LYS A 57 -14.54 1.78 -5.03
N MET A 58 -15.17 0.64 -4.73
CA MET A 58 -14.46 -0.59 -4.39
C MET A 58 -13.44 -1.02 -5.47
N LYS A 59 -13.78 -0.96 -6.77
CA LYS A 59 -12.81 -1.34 -7.82
C LYS A 59 -11.59 -0.41 -7.86
N THR A 60 -11.80 0.90 -7.71
CA THR A 60 -10.72 1.89 -7.64
C THR A 60 -9.84 1.64 -6.41
N ALA A 61 -10.45 1.43 -5.24
CA ALA A 61 -9.73 1.12 -4.01
C ALA A 61 -8.95 -0.20 -4.11
N MET A 62 -9.53 -1.24 -4.71
CA MET A 62 -8.85 -2.51 -4.99
C MET A 62 -7.67 -2.33 -5.95
N GLN A 63 -7.82 -1.50 -6.99
CA GLN A 63 -6.74 -1.22 -7.93
C GLN A 63 -5.58 -0.52 -7.22
N ILE A 64 -5.85 0.56 -6.47
CA ILE A 64 -4.82 1.40 -5.85
C ILE A 64 -4.21 0.76 -4.61
N ASN A 65 -5.02 0.20 -3.71
CA ASN A 65 -4.52 -0.27 -2.41
C ASN A 65 -4.02 -1.71 -2.48
N VAL A 66 -4.59 -2.56 -3.35
CA VAL A 66 -4.30 -4.01 -3.39
C VAL A 66 -3.45 -4.39 -4.59
N LYS A 67 -3.90 -4.11 -5.83
CA LYS A 67 -3.15 -4.50 -7.03
C LYS A 67 -1.84 -3.73 -7.17
N ALA A 68 -1.84 -2.42 -6.96
CA ALA A 68 -0.59 -1.66 -6.99
C ALA A 68 0.38 -2.08 -5.88
N CYS A 69 -0.12 -2.55 -4.73
CA CYS A 69 0.73 -3.14 -3.70
C CYS A 69 1.43 -4.40 -4.23
N ARG A 70 0.70 -5.31 -4.89
CA ARG A 70 1.29 -6.48 -5.57
C ARG A 70 2.33 -6.03 -6.61
N ASP A 71 1.98 -5.10 -7.49
CA ASP A 71 2.87 -4.65 -8.57
C ASP A 71 4.15 -3.98 -8.03
N ILE A 72 4.07 -3.29 -6.89
CA ILE A 72 5.26 -2.76 -6.18
C ILE A 72 6.12 -3.90 -5.63
N LEU A 73 5.52 -4.93 -5.02
CA LEU A 73 6.29 -6.07 -4.51
C LEU A 73 6.95 -6.85 -5.67
N ASP A 74 6.24 -7.02 -6.79
CA ASP A 74 6.80 -7.64 -7.99
C ASP A 74 8.00 -6.83 -8.52
N LEU A 75 7.90 -5.49 -8.56
CA LEU A 75 9.03 -4.64 -8.89
C LEU A 75 10.19 -4.75 -7.88
N CYS A 76 9.89 -4.88 -6.58
CA CYS A 76 10.91 -5.07 -5.54
C CYS A 76 11.69 -6.36 -5.74
N TYR A 77 11.06 -7.45 -6.19
CA TYR A 77 11.74 -8.71 -6.48
C TYR A 77 12.79 -8.59 -7.60
N GLU A 78 12.63 -7.62 -8.49
CA GLU A 78 13.57 -7.40 -9.59
C GLU A 78 14.75 -6.50 -9.18
N MET A 79 14.64 -5.75 -8.08
CA MET A 79 15.67 -4.81 -7.63
C MET A 79 16.95 -5.54 -7.20
N LYS A 80 18.07 -5.23 -7.87
CA LYS A 80 19.35 -5.94 -7.67
C LYS A 80 20.02 -5.69 -6.32
N HIS A 81 19.68 -4.58 -5.67
CA HIS A 81 20.35 -4.12 -4.47
C HIS A 81 19.39 -3.86 -3.32
N LEU A 82 18.22 -4.50 -3.34
CA LEU A 82 17.19 -4.33 -2.32
C LEU A 82 17.70 -4.79 -0.95
N LYS A 83 17.64 -3.89 0.03
CA LYS A 83 18.02 -4.10 1.42
C LYS A 83 16.83 -4.06 2.37
N SER A 84 15.79 -3.29 2.04
CA SER A 84 14.60 -3.17 2.89
C SER A 84 13.39 -2.68 2.12
N VAL A 85 12.22 -3.22 2.45
CA VAL A 85 10.91 -2.69 2.04
C VAL A 85 10.10 -2.36 3.29
N ILE A 86 9.50 -1.19 3.34
CA ILE A 86 8.56 -0.80 4.38
C ILE A 86 7.19 -0.61 3.72
N TYR A 87 6.26 -1.52 4.04
CA TYR A 87 4.87 -1.36 3.68
C TYR A 87 4.14 -0.58 4.77
N VAL A 88 3.54 0.56 4.41
CA VAL A 88 2.73 1.35 5.33
C VAL A 88 1.27 0.95 5.20
N SER A 89 0.79 0.19 6.19
CA SER A 89 -0.60 -0.18 6.37
C SER A 89 -1.35 0.89 7.19
N THR A 90 -2.24 0.49 8.09
CA THR A 90 -2.91 1.36 9.05
C THR A 90 -3.31 0.58 10.30
N ALA A 91 -3.34 1.21 11.46
CA ALA A 91 -3.83 0.60 12.70
C ALA A 91 -5.32 0.22 12.63
N TYR A 92 -6.05 0.73 11.64
CA TYR A 92 -7.50 0.50 11.47
C TYR A 92 -7.84 -0.70 10.58
N THR A 93 -6.87 -1.42 10.02
CA THR A 93 -7.15 -2.61 9.20
C THR A 93 -7.95 -3.64 9.98
N GLN A 94 -7.59 -3.82 11.26
CA GLN A 94 -8.15 -4.83 12.15
C GLN A 94 -9.25 -4.25 13.05
N CYS A 95 -9.94 -3.20 12.61
CA CYS A 95 -11.02 -2.57 13.38
C CYS A 95 -12.21 -3.48 13.78
N PRO A 96 -12.47 -4.64 13.13
CA PRO A 96 -13.43 -5.62 13.67
C PRO A 96 -12.94 -6.35 14.93
N GLN A 97 -11.64 -6.33 15.22
CA GLN A 97 -11.04 -6.99 16.37
C GLN A 97 -11.06 -6.06 17.59
N LYS A 98 -11.31 -6.62 18.76
CA LYS A 98 -11.24 -5.87 20.02
C LYS A 98 -9.80 -5.56 20.44
N GLU A 99 -8.90 -6.50 20.17
CA GLU A 99 -7.48 -6.42 20.52
C GLU A 99 -6.63 -6.73 19.28
N VAL A 100 -5.61 -5.89 19.04
CA VAL A 100 -4.76 -5.96 17.85
C VAL A 100 -3.30 -6.09 18.27
N GLU A 101 -2.63 -7.11 17.74
CA GLU A 101 -1.24 -7.47 17.99
C GLU A 101 -0.41 -7.30 16.70
N GLU A 102 0.92 -7.35 16.83
CA GLU A 102 1.86 -7.31 15.72
C GLU A 102 2.01 -8.67 15.03
N ARG A 103 0.93 -9.10 14.37
CA ARG A 103 0.90 -10.31 13.53
C ARG A 103 0.12 -10.11 12.25
N PHE A 104 0.26 -11.06 11.34
CA PHE A 104 -0.67 -11.22 10.23
C PHE A 104 -1.98 -11.81 10.74
N TYR A 105 -3.08 -11.27 10.22
CA TYR A 105 -4.43 -11.75 10.48
C TYR A 105 -4.95 -12.47 9.25
N GLU A 106 -5.92 -13.36 9.44
CA GLU A 106 -6.70 -13.89 8.32
C GLU A 106 -7.38 -12.72 7.60
N PRO A 107 -7.26 -12.64 6.27
CA PRO A 107 -7.85 -11.55 5.54
C PRO A 107 -9.39 -11.65 5.53
N PRO A 108 -10.09 -10.53 5.26
CA PRO A 108 -11.54 -10.57 5.01
C PRO A 108 -11.89 -11.61 3.93
N LEU A 109 -11.10 -11.58 2.85
CA LEU A 109 -11.16 -12.48 1.69
C LEU A 109 -9.75 -12.63 1.13
N ASP A 110 -9.45 -13.79 0.55
CA ASP A 110 -8.16 -14.04 -0.11
C ASP A 110 -7.88 -13.00 -1.21
N SER A 111 -6.70 -12.39 -1.15
CA SER A 111 -6.32 -11.28 -2.04
C SER A 111 -6.34 -11.66 -3.52
N LYS A 112 -5.89 -12.86 -3.89
CA LYS A 112 -5.89 -13.33 -5.29
C LYS A 112 -7.31 -13.49 -5.81
N LYS A 113 -8.20 -14.09 -5.02
CA LYS A 113 -9.63 -14.20 -5.36
C LYS A 113 -10.29 -12.83 -5.51
N MET A 114 -9.98 -11.89 -4.62
CA MET A 114 -10.53 -10.53 -4.68
C MET A 114 -10.04 -9.75 -5.90
N ILE A 115 -8.77 -9.89 -6.25
CA ILE A 115 -8.21 -9.33 -7.49
C ILE A 115 -8.95 -9.89 -8.70
N ALA A 116 -9.07 -11.22 -8.80
CA ALA A 116 -9.75 -11.88 -9.91
C ALA A 116 -11.22 -11.47 -10.02
N LEU A 117 -11.95 -11.44 -8.90
CA LEU A 117 -13.34 -10.95 -8.87
C LEU A 117 -13.43 -9.52 -9.42
N THR A 118 -12.56 -8.63 -8.92
CA THR A 118 -12.53 -7.22 -9.33
C THR A 118 -12.26 -7.07 -10.84
N ASP A 119 -11.42 -7.92 -11.42
CA ASP A 119 -11.11 -7.92 -12.85
C ASP A 119 -12.27 -8.44 -13.72
N CYS A 120 -13.07 -9.38 -13.21
CA CYS A 120 -14.12 -10.03 -13.99
C CYS A 120 -15.48 -9.31 -13.95
N VAL A 121 -15.77 -8.52 -12.90
CA VAL A 121 -17.09 -7.90 -12.72
C VAL A 121 -17.14 -6.46 -13.23
N SER A 122 -18.32 -6.01 -13.66
CA SER A 122 -18.54 -4.59 -14.00
C SER A 122 -18.54 -3.70 -12.76
N ASP A 123 -18.35 -2.39 -12.94
CA ASP A 123 -18.37 -1.42 -11.85
C ASP A 123 -19.70 -1.44 -11.09
N SER A 124 -20.83 -1.50 -11.82
CA SER A 124 -22.16 -1.59 -11.22
C SER A 124 -22.35 -2.89 -10.42
N MET A 125 -21.87 -4.03 -10.93
CA MET A 125 -21.96 -5.28 -10.18
C MET A 125 -21.09 -5.22 -8.91
N MET A 126 -19.88 -4.65 -8.99
CA MET A 126 -19.02 -4.46 -7.83
C MET A 126 -19.69 -3.57 -6.77
N GLU A 127 -20.28 -2.46 -7.20
CA GLU A 127 -21.00 -1.53 -6.30
C GLU A 127 -22.18 -2.25 -5.60
N ASN A 128 -22.94 -3.07 -6.32
CA ASN A 128 -24.06 -3.82 -5.75
C ASN A 128 -23.63 -4.86 -4.70
N ILE A 129 -22.48 -5.50 -4.89
CA ILE A 129 -21.98 -6.52 -3.92
C ILE A 129 -21.10 -5.91 -2.82
N THR A 130 -20.66 -4.65 -2.95
CA THR A 130 -19.76 -3.99 -1.98
C THR A 130 -20.28 -4.02 -0.55
N PRO A 131 -21.57 -3.72 -0.26
CA PRO A 131 -22.09 -3.79 1.11
C PRO A 131 -21.99 -5.18 1.74
N ILE A 132 -22.08 -6.24 0.93
CA ILE A 132 -21.96 -7.63 1.37
C ILE A 132 -20.49 -7.97 1.66
N LEU A 133 -19.57 -7.50 0.82
CA LEU A 133 -18.13 -7.74 0.97
C LEU A 133 -17.53 -7.03 2.18
N LEU A 134 -17.99 -5.81 2.46
CA LEU A 134 -17.51 -5.04 3.60
C LEU A 134 -17.78 -5.78 4.92
N ASP A 135 -18.91 -6.48 5.05
CA ASP A 135 -19.29 -7.23 6.25
C ASP A 135 -19.07 -6.40 7.53
N LYS A 136 -18.00 -6.69 8.28
CA LYS A 136 -17.66 -6.01 9.54
C LYS A 136 -16.81 -4.75 9.37
N TRP A 137 -16.24 -4.52 8.19
CA TRP A 137 -15.40 -3.35 7.92
C TRP A 137 -16.29 -2.13 7.65
N PRO A 138 -16.03 -1.00 8.32
CA PRO A 138 -16.88 0.17 8.26
C PRO A 138 -16.77 0.94 6.94
N ASN A 139 -15.72 0.70 6.13
CA ASN A 139 -15.47 1.43 4.89
C ASN A 139 -14.50 0.68 3.95
N THR A 140 -14.47 1.13 2.69
CA THR A 140 -13.63 0.52 1.64
C THR A 140 -12.13 0.68 1.90
N TYR A 141 -11.71 1.76 2.56
CA TYR A 141 -10.30 1.96 2.90
C TYR A 141 -9.75 0.88 3.84
N THR A 142 -10.37 0.70 5.01
CA THR A 142 -9.92 -0.28 6.01
C THR A 142 -10.01 -1.71 5.47
N PHE A 143 -11.06 -2.02 4.72
CA PHE A 143 -11.24 -3.29 4.04
C PHE A 143 -10.13 -3.58 3.02
N THR A 144 -9.88 -2.66 2.09
CA THR A 144 -8.85 -2.85 1.05
C THR A 144 -7.44 -2.84 1.62
N LYS A 145 -7.16 -2.08 2.69
CA LYS A 145 -5.88 -2.17 3.40
C LYS A 145 -5.70 -3.52 4.09
N ALA A 146 -6.74 -4.10 4.68
CA ALA A 146 -6.68 -5.45 5.24
C ALA A 146 -6.39 -6.51 4.15
N ILE A 147 -6.99 -6.39 2.96
CA ILE A 147 -6.66 -7.25 1.81
C ILE A 147 -5.22 -7.00 1.32
N ALA A 148 -4.74 -5.77 1.33
CA ALA A 148 -3.39 -5.47 0.91
C ALA A 148 -2.32 -6.01 1.89
N GLU A 149 -2.62 -6.09 3.20
CA GLU A 149 -1.77 -6.83 4.14
C GLU A 149 -1.64 -8.31 3.79
N ASP A 150 -2.69 -8.90 3.20
CA ASP A 150 -2.65 -10.27 2.68
C ASP A 150 -1.75 -10.41 1.44
N VAL A 151 -1.76 -9.43 0.54
CA VAL A 151 -0.80 -9.37 -0.57
C VAL A 151 0.62 -9.37 -0.02
N VAL A 152 0.91 -8.53 0.96
CA VAL A 152 2.22 -8.51 1.63
C VAL A 152 2.54 -9.85 2.27
N ARG A 153 1.59 -10.46 2.99
CA ARG A 153 1.77 -11.78 3.62
C ARG A 153 2.11 -12.87 2.60
N GLN A 154 1.43 -12.89 1.45
CA GLN A 154 1.62 -13.90 0.40
C GLN A 154 2.88 -13.66 -0.45
N ASN A 155 3.28 -12.40 -0.66
CA ASN A 155 4.35 -11.99 -1.59
C ASN A 155 5.63 -11.51 -0.89
N SER A 156 5.75 -11.68 0.43
CA SER A 156 6.94 -11.25 1.20
C SER A 156 8.05 -12.30 1.29
N ARG A 157 7.81 -13.53 0.82
CA ARG A 157 8.75 -14.64 1.02
C ARG A 157 10.11 -14.34 0.36
N GLY A 158 11.16 -14.30 1.17
CA GLY A 158 12.53 -14.00 0.71
C GLY A 158 12.80 -12.50 0.49
N MET A 159 11.86 -11.62 0.80
CA MET A 159 12.02 -10.17 0.72
C MET A 159 12.27 -9.56 2.12
N PRO A 160 13.19 -8.59 2.28
CA PRO A 160 13.45 -7.93 3.57
C PRO A 160 12.38 -6.88 3.89
N ILE A 161 11.13 -7.32 4.08
CA ILE A 161 9.97 -6.45 4.24
C ILE A 161 9.51 -6.33 5.70
N GLY A 162 9.24 -5.11 6.12
CA GLY A 162 8.55 -4.77 7.36
C GLY A 162 7.20 -4.10 7.07
N MET A 163 6.24 -4.26 7.97
CA MET A 163 4.93 -3.61 7.90
C MET A 163 4.77 -2.64 9.06
N PHE A 164 4.39 -1.40 8.75
CA PHE A 164 4.10 -0.37 9.73
C PHE A 164 2.62 0.00 9.68
N ARG A 165 1.92 -0.07 10.83
CA ARG A 165 0.49 0.26 10.97
C ARG A 165 0.31 1.59 11.72
N PRO A 166 0.40 2.75 11.04
CA PRO A 166 0.17 4.05 11.69
C PRO A 166 -1.27 4.20 12.18
N GLY A 167 -1.43 4.76 13.38
CA GLY A 167 -2.72 5.25 13.90
C GLY A 167 -2.80 6.78 13.84
N ILE A 168 -3.99 7.32 14.13
CA ILE A 168 -4.18 8.76 14.32
C ILE A 168 -4.06 9.06 15.81
N GLY A 169 -3.08 9.89 16.17
CA GLY A 169 -2.89 10.36 17.54
C GLY A 169 -2.16 11.70 17.55
N LYS A 170 -2.41 12.52 18.58
CA LYS A 170 -1.58 13.70 18.82
C LYS A 170 -0.23 13.22 19.33
N TYR A 171 0.86 13.68 18.73
CA TYR A 171 2.19 13.51 19.29
C TYR A 171 2.23 14.20 20.66
N GLN A 172 2.27 13.42 21.73
CA GLN A 172 2.63 13.91 23.06
C GLN A 172 4.12 13.60 23.23
N PRO A 173 5.01 14.62 23.23
CA PRO A 173 6.40 14.38 23.58
C PRO A 173 6.44 13.79 24.99
N ILE A 174 7.15 12.68 25.15
CA ILE A 174 7.49 12.15 26.47
C ILE A 174 8.39 13.21 27.09
N LEU A 175 7.86 13.99 28.03
CA LEU A 175 8.67 14.85 28.88
C LEU A 175 9.49 13.91 29.77
N THR A 176 10.74 13.70 29.37
CA THR A 176 11.80 13.17 30.24
C THR A 176 12.36 14.29 31.09
#